data_AF-A0A2E8S3Q6-F1
#
_entry.id   AF-A0A2E8S3Q6-F1
#
_cell.length_a   1.000
_cell.length_b   1.000
_cell.length_c   1.000
_cell.angle_alpha   90.00
_cell.angle_beta   90.00
_cell.angle_gamma   90.00
#
_symmetry.space_group_name_H-M   'P 1'
#
loop_
_entity.id
_entity.type
_entity.pdbx_description
1 polymer ?
#
loop_
_entity_poly.entity_id
_entity_poly.type
_entity_poly.pdbx_seq_one_letter_code
_entity_poly.pdbx_strand_id
1 'polypeptide(L)'
;MNQPPPMPEPTHKPLDMMSLFQMVQDLRGGSDDGILTHEKLKEIAASKDVPVSHAYAAMVFDPGLAIDAKESLTIAICTGRCQLFGAIPLLEHLIETMEARSAAGEGGFDIVPRNCLDQCDYPPVMISRSSAGICSHRYAKIEDANELLEALAQDG
;
A
#
# COMPACT_ATOMS: atom_id res chain seq x y z
N MET A 1 0.04 -7.35 34.17
CA MET A 1 0.66 -6.86 32.92
C MET A 1 0.49 -7.96 31.90
N ASN A 2 -0.35 -7.75 30.87
CA ASN A 2 -0.48 -8.71 29.77
C ASN A 2 0.74 -8.52 28.87
N GLN A 3 1.59 -9.54 28.74
CA GLN A 3 2.64 -9.52 27.72
C GLN A 3 1.97 -9.49 26.34
N PRO A 4 2.45 -8.67 25.40
CA PRO A 4 1.99 -8.76 24.02
C PRO A 4 2.29 -10.17 23.49
N PRO A 5 1.44 -10.71 22.59
CA PRO A 5 1.73 -11.98 21.95
C PRO A 5 3.11 -11.90 21.26
N PRO A 6 3.83 -13.03 21.15
CA PRO A 6 5.10 -13.06 20.44
C PRO A 6 4.89 -12.60 19.00
N MET A 7 5.86 -11.87 18.45
CA MET A 7 5.86 -11.47 17.05
C MET A 7 5.73 -12.73 16.17
N PRO A 8 4.85 -12.71 15.15
CA PRO A 8 4.74 -13.85 14.23
C PRO A 8 6.07 -14.13 13.53
N GLU A 9 6.27 -15.37 13.10
CA GLU A 9 7.44 -15.71 12.28
C GLU A 9 7.28 -15.10 10.87
N PRO A 10 8.37 -14.58 10.25
CA PRO A 10 8.36 -14.18 8.85
C PRO A 10 7.91 -15.31 7.93
N THR A 11 6.96 -15.01 7.05
CA THR A 11 6.38 -15.97 6.10
C THR A 11 6.75 -15.67 4.65
N HIS A 12 7.29 -14.48 4.37
CA HIS A 12 7.58 -14.00 3.01
C HIS A 12 9.01 -13.48 2.88
N LYS A 13 9.51 -13.48 1.65
CA LYS A 13 10.78 -12.83 1.29
C LYS A 13 10.51 -11.37 0.94
N PRO A 14 11.34 -10.42 1.43
CA PRO A 14 11.22 -9.03 1.00
C PRO A 14 11.69 -8.88 -0.45
N LEU A 15 11.28 -7.77 -1.07
CA LEU A 15 11.79 -7.34 -2.36
C LEU A 15 13.29 -7.01 -2.25
N ASP A 16 14.01 -7.16 -3.37
CA ASP A 16 15.42 -6.83 -3.44
C ASP A 16 15.63 -5.31 -3.20
N MET A 17 16.45 -5.00 -2.20
CA MET A 17 16.71 -3.62 -1.79
C MET A 17 17.38 -2.79 -2.89
N MET A 18 18.30 -3.37 -3.67
CA MET A 18 18.95 -2.65 -4.77
C MET A 18 17.93 -2.34 -5.88
N SER A 19 17.02 -3.27 -6.18
CA SER A 19 15.93 -3.03 -7.13
C SER A 19 14.98 -1.92 -6.65
N LEU A 20 14.64 -1.90 -5.35
CA LEU A 20 13.81 -0.84 -4.77
C LEU A 20 14.48 0.54 -4.86
N PHE A 21 15.78 0.63 -4.58
CA PHE A 21 16.50 1.90 -4.70
C PHE A 21 16.64 2.38 -6.14
N GLN A 22 16.80 1.49 -7.11
CA GLN A 22 16.76 1.84 -8.53
C GLN A 22 15.39 2.39 -8.91
N MET A 23 14.32 1.71 -8.45
CA MET A 23 12.95 2.18 -8.67
C MET A 23 12.71 3.57 -8.06
N VAL A 24 13.25 3.89 -6.88
CA VAL A 24 13.16 5.26 -6.31
C VAL A 24 13.73 6.31 -7.26
N GLN A 25 14.85 6.05 -7.93
CA GLN A 25 15.43 6.99 -8.88
C GLN A 25 14.52 7.19 -10.10
N ASP A 26 13.92 6.10 -10.59
CA ASP A 26 12.96 6.15 -11.70
C ASP A 26 11.69 6.94 -11.31
N LEU A 27 11.20 6.73 -10.09
CA LEU A 27 10.06 7.46 -9.53
C LEU A 27 10.35 8.96 -9.41
N ARG A 28 11.51 9.36 -8.88
CA ARG A 28 11.92 10.77 -8.83
C ARG A 28 12.01 11.39 -10.22
N GLY A 29 12.58 10.66 -11.18
CA GLY A 29 12.72 11.13 -12.56
C GLY A 29 11.38 11.28 -13.28
N GLY A 30 10.34 10.55 -12.83
CA GLY A 30 9.00 10.59 -13.40
C GLY A 30 7.96 11.39 -12.60
N SER A 31 8.35 12.02 -11.48
CA SER A 31 7.47 12.81 -10.62
C SER A 31 7.55 14.31 -10.91
N ASP A 32 6.43 15.02 -10.78
CA ASP A 32 6.40 16.48 -10.76
C ASP A 32 6.50 16.93 -9.30
N ASP A 33 7.60 17.59 -8.93
CA ASP A 33 7.88 18.05 -7.55
C ASP A 33 7.77 16.96 -6.46
N GLY A 34 8.01 15.69 -6.83
CA GLY A 34 7.91 14.54 -5.91
C GLY A 34 6.48 13.98 -5.76
N ILE A 35 5.51 14.51 -6.50
CA ILE A 35 4.12 14.05 -6.49
C ILE A 35 3.91 13.08 -7.66
N LEU A 36 3.28 11.94 -7.38
CA LEU A 36 3.02 10.86 -8.34
C LEU A 36 1.54 10.47 -8.31
N THR A 37 0.96 10.22 -9.48
CA THR A 37 -0.36 9.60 -9.60
C THR A 37 -0.24 8.07 -9.61
N HIS A 38 -1.33 7.39 -9.31
CA HIS A 38 -1.42 5.93 -9.46
C HIS A 38 -1.12 5.47 -10.90
N GLU A 39 -1.57 6.21 -11.90
CA GLU A 39 -1.23 5.96 -13.31
C GLU A 39 0.27 6.08 -13.57
N LYS A 40 0.93 7.09 -12.99
CA LYS A 40 2.36 7.29 -13.19
C LYS A 40 3.19 6.15 -12.61
N LEU A 41 2.80 5.62 -11.46
CA LEU A 41 3.45 4.43 -10.89
C LEU A 41 3.34 3.22 -11.82
N LYS A 42 2.19 3.04 -12.48
CA LYS A 42 1.95 1.96 -13.43
C LYS A 42 2.81 2.11 -14.68
N GLU A 43 2.87 3.31 -15.25
CA GLU A 43 3.73 3.60 -16.39
C GLU A 43 5.19 3.27 -16.09
N ILE A 44 5.68 3.70 -14.92
CA ILE A 44 7.07 3.48 -14.52
C ILE A 44 7.32 1.99 -14.30
N ALA A 45 6.47 1.29 -13.55
CA ALA A 45 6.61 -0.15 -13.34
C ALA A 45 6.59 -0.94 -14.66
N ALA A 46 5.65 -0.63 -15.56
CA ALA A 46 5.56 -1.25 -16.88
C ALA A 46 6.82 -1.00 -17.74
N SER A 47 7.39 0.20 -17.69
CA SER A 47 8.65 0.53 -18.40
C SER A 47 9.86 -0.26 -17.92
N LYS A 48 9.77 -0.87 -16.72
CA LYS A 48 10.84 -1.66 -16.09
C LYS A 48 10.54 -3.16 -16.08
N ASP A 49 9.42 -3.58 -16.65
CA ASP A 49 8.97 -4.98 -16.67
C ASP A 49 8.88 -5.59 -15.26
N VAL A 50 8.32 -4.83 -14.31
CA VAL A 50 8.10 -5.29 -12.92
C VAL A 50 6.65 -5.08 -12.50
N PRO A 51 6.16 -5.84 -11.50
CA PRO A 51 4.84 -5.60 -10.91
C PRO A 51 4.70 -4.16 -10.38
N VAL A 52 3.51 -3.59 -10.54
CA VAL A 52 3.19 -2.23 -10.07
C VAL A 52 3.42 -2.09 -8.56
N SER A 53 3.19 -3.16 -7.79
CA SER A 53 3.48 -3.22 -6.35
C SER A 53 4.92 -2.87 -6.00
N HIS A 54 5.89 -3.11 -6.89
CA HIS A 54 7.29 -2.74 -6.68
C HIS A 54 7.48 -1.22 -6.69
N ALA A 55 6.76 -0.49 -7.57
CA ALA A 55 6.80 0.96 -7.61
C ALA A 55 6.20 1.57 -6.32
N TYR A 56 5.05 1.08 -5.88
CA TYR A 56 4.45 1.49 -4.60
C TYR A 56 5.36 1.18 -3.41
N ALA A 57 5.93 -0.03 -3.36
CA ALA A 57 6.84 -0.43 -2.29
C ALA A 57 8.13 0.39 -2.28
N ALA A 58 8.61 0.84 -3.45
CA ALA A 58 9.80 1.68 -3.55
C ALA A 58 9.58 3.09 -3.00
N MET A 59 8.39 3.67 -3.17
CA MET A 59 8.08 5.03 -2.70
C MET A 59 8.46 5.27 -1.24
N VAL A 60 8.33 4.24 -0.39
CA VAL A 60 8.51 4.39 1.06
C VAL A 60 9.96 4.66 1.49
N PHE A 61 10.92 4.43 0.60
CA PHE A 61 12.34 4.71 0.84
C PHE A 61 12.69 6.18 0.59
N ASP A 62 11.73 6.97 0.13
CA ASP A 62 11.93 8.36 -0.18
C ASP A 62 10.85 9.26 0.44
N PRO A 63 11.18 10.01 1.50
CA PRO A 63 10.21 10.89 2.15
C PRO A 63 9.78 12.08 1.27
N GLY A 64 10.49 12.35 0.17
CA GLY A 64 10.13 13.38 -0.80
C GLY A 64 9.10 12.92 -1.83
N LEU A 65 8.77 11.63 -1.88
CA LEU A 65 7.76 11.09 -2.79
C LEU A 65 6.40 10.97 -2.11
N ALA A 66 5.34 11.40 -2.80
CA ALA A 66 3.97 11.31 -2.32
C ALA A 66 3.01 10.89 -3.44
N ILE A 67 1.91 10.23 -3.05
CA ILE A 67 0.78 9.98 -3.92
C ILE A 67 -0.12 11.21 -3.95
N ASP A 68 -0.54 11.62 -5.15
CA ASP A 68 -1.62 12.58 -5.38
C ASP A 68 -2.98 11.93 -5.09
N ALA A 69 -3.31 11.82 -3.80
CA ALA A 69 -4.56 11.21 -3.35
C ALA A 69 -5.75 12.14 -3.62
N LYS A 70 -6.74 11.66 -4.36
CA LYS A 70 -7.95 12.39 -4.80
C LYS A 70 -9.22 11.83 -4.19
N GLU A 71 -9.20 10.58 -3.77
CA GLU A 71 -10.32 9.88 -3.17
C GLU A 71 -10.47 10.26 -1.69
N SER A 72 -11.72 10.30 -1.23
CA SER A 72 -12.01 10.59 0.18
C SER A 72 -11.57 9.46 1.12
N LEU A 73 -11.45 8.25 0.58
CA LEU A 73 -10.96 7.06 1.24
C LEU A 73 -9.50 6.82 0.86
N THR A 74 -8.65 6.71 1.86
CA THR A 74 -7.25 6.31 1.67
C THR A 74 -6.93 5.06 2.47
N ILE A 75 -6.13 4.17 1.89
CA ILE A 75 -5.61 2.97 2.54
C ILE A 75 -4.10 3.11 2.62
N ALA A 76 -3.61 3.43 3.83
CA ALA A 76 -2.19 3.43 4.10
C ALA A 76 -1.72 2.01 4.41
N ILE A 77 -0.71 1.50 3.71
CA ILE A 77 -0.18 0.15 3.91
C ILE A 77 1.31 0.19 4.23
N CYS A 78 1.72 -0.56 5.26
CA CYS A 78 3.12 -0.71 5.60
C CYS A 78 3.80 -1.65 4.60
N THR A 79 4.77 -1.16 3.85
CA THR A 79 5.58 -1.94 2.90
C THR A 79 7.07 -1.92 3.24
N GLY A 80 7.44 -1.51 4.45
CA GLY A 80 8.79 -1.70 4.99
C GLY A 80 8.96 -3.13 5.53
N ARG A 81 9.12 -3.28 6.85
CA ARG A 81 9.30 -4.61 7.47
C ARG A 81 8.08 -5.54 7.28
N CYS A 82 6.89 -4.98 7.05
CA CYS A 82 5.67 -5.77 6.80
C CYS A 82 5.73 -6.61 5.52
N GLN A 83 6.70 -6.37 4.61
CA GLN A 83 6.95 -7.27 3.47
C GLN A 83 7.21 -8.72 3.92
N LEU A 84 7.90 -8.91 5.05
CA LEU A 84 8.19 -10.23 5.63
C LEU A 84 6.93 -11.02 6.02
N PHE A 85 5.78 -10.36 6.09
CA PHE A 85 4.52 -10.89 6.59
C PHE A 85 3.40 -10.82 5.54
N GLY A 86 3.73 -10.61 4.26
CA GLY A 86 2.76 -10.67 3.17
C GLY A 86 2.17 -9.31 2.74
N ALA A 87 2.80 -8.19 3.12
CA ALA A 87 2.32 -6.88 2.68
C ALA A 87 2.37 -6.64 1.16
N ILE A 88 3.28 -7.30 0.42
CA ILE A 88 3.37 -7.13 -1.03
C ILE A 88 2.19 -7.79 -1.76
N PRO A 89 1.85 -9.08 -1.52
CA PRO A 89 0.61 -9.66 -2.06
C PRO A 89 -0.65 -8.89 -1.66
N LEU A 90 -0.72 -8.39 -0.43
CA LEU A 90 -1.84 -7.56 0.02
C LEU A 90 -1.92 -6.23 -0.76
N LEU A 91 -0.78 -5.59 -1.00
CA LEU A 91 -0.69 -4.38 -1.82
C LEU A 91 -1.11 -4.64 -3.27
N GLU A 92 -0.69 -5.77 -3.86
CA GLU A 92 -1.10 -6.19 -5.22
C GLU A 92 -2.62 -6.32 -5.31
N HIS A 93 -3.21 -7.03 -4.35
CA HIS A 93 -4.66 -7.18 -4.26
C HIS A 93 -5.40 -5.84 -4.14
N LEU A 94 -4.90 -4.91 -3.32
CA LEU A 94 -5.46 -3.57 -3.21
C LEU A 94 -5.38 -2.80 -4.53
N ILE A 95 -4.26 -2.88 -5.25
CA ILE A 95 -4.09 -2.21 -6.55
C ILE A 95 -5.09 -2.77 -7.56
N GLU A 96 -5.18 -4.09 -7.68
CA GLU A 96 -6.13 -4.76 -8.59
C GLU A 96 -7.58 -4.38 -8.26
N THR A 97 -7.92 -4.33 -6.96
CA THR A 97 -9.27 -3.97 -6.52
C THR A 97 -9.59 -2.50 -6.80
N MET A 98 -8.64 -1.59 -6.55
CA MET A 98 -8.78 -0.16 -6.88
C MET A 98 -9.07 0.03 -8.38
N GLU A 99 -8.34 -0.70 -9.24
CA GLU A 99 -8.55 -0.64 -10.69
C GLU A 99 -9.88 -1.22 -11.13
N ALA A 100 -10.26 -2.38 -10.58
CA ALA A 100 -11.53 -3.03 -10.91
C ALA A 100 -12.72 -2.13 -10.56
N ARG A 101 -12.68 -1.47 -9.39
CA ARG A 101 -13.73 -0.54 -8.96
C ARG A 101 -13.80 0.69 -9.86
N SER A 102 -12.66 1.29 -10.17
CA SER A 102 -12.56 2.43 -11.10
C SER A 102 -13.15 2.08 -12.48
N ALA A 103 -12.82 0.90 -13.02
CA ALA A 103 -13.35 0.42 -14.30
C ALA A 103 -14.86 0.13 -14.25
N ALA A 104 -15.39 -0.31 -13.11
CA ALA A 104 -16.81 -0.54 -12.89
C ALA A 104 -17.60 0.76 -12.61
N GLY A 105 -16.92 1.90 -12.43
CA GLY A 105 -17.55 3.14 -11.99
C GLY A 105 -18.04 3.08 -10.55
N GLU A 106 -17.51 2.15 -9.75
CA GLU A 106 -17.75 2.06 -8.32
C GLU A 106 -16.79 3.01 -7.60
N GLY A 107 -17.24 3.63 -6.49
CA GLY A 107 -16.41 4.59 -5.74
C GLY A 107 -15.01 4.06 -5.42
N GLY A 108 -14.00 4.92 -5.52
CA GLY A 108 -12.59 4.56 -5.43
C GLY A 108 -11.97 4.72 -4.03
N PHE A 109 -10.67 4.43 -3.97
CA PHE A 109 -9.79 4.76 -2.87
C PHE A 109 -8.37 4.97 -3.37
N ASP A 110 -7.55 5.71 -2.64
CA ASP A 110 -6.12 5.82 -2.94
C ASP A 110 -5.28 4.95 -2.00
N ILE A 111 -4.23 4.34 -2.55
CA ILE A 111 -3.28 3.54 -1.79
C ILE A 111 -2.09 4.42 -1.42
N VAL A 112 -1.79 4.49 -0.12
CA VAL A 112 -0.71 5.33 0.41
C VAL A 112 0.37 4.44 1.04
N PRO A 113 1.43 4.06 0.31
CA PRO A 113 2.46 3.20 0.86
C PRO A 113 3.24 3.95 1.95
N ARG A 114 3.59 3.23 3.03
CA ARG A 114 4.35 3.75 4.18
C ARG A 114 5.45 2.78 4.59
N ASN A 115 6.58 3.32 5.02
CA ASN A 115 7.69 2.48 5.48
C ASN A 115 7.37 1.82 6.84
N CYS A 116 6.64 2.55 7.70
CA CYS A 116 6.22 2.09 9.01
C CYS A 116 4.85 2.68 9.37
N LEU A 117 4.06 1.93 10.14
CA LEU A 117 2.81 2.36 10.77
C LEU A 117 2.83 2.12 12.30
N ASP A 118 4.04 1.96 12.86
CA ASP A 118 4.35 1.80 14.29
C ASP A 118 3.58 0.66 15.00
N GLN A 119 3.25 -0.40 14.26
CA GLN A 119 2.49 -1.55 14.75
C GLN A 119 3.16 -2.88 14.37
N CYS A 120 4.48 -2.95 14.46
CA CYS A 120 5.29 -4.12 14.11
C CYS A 120 4.99 -5.38 14.94
N ASP A 121 4.26 -5.26 16.05
CA ASP A 121 3.77 -6.40 16.85
C ASP A 121 2.60 -7.13 16.19
N TYR A 122 1.96 -6.51 15.18
CA TYR A 122 0.76 -7.03 14.51
C TYR A 122 0.83 -7.01 12.96
N PRO A 123 1.92 -7.48 12.33
CA PRO A 123 2.12 -7.34 10.90
C PRO A 123 1.30 -8.38 10.08
N PRO A 124 1.02 -8.10 8.79
CA PRO A 124 1.18 -6.81 8.13
C PRO A 124 0.09 -5.82 8.58
N VAL A 125 0.32 -4.52 8.41
CA VAL A 125 -0.55 -3.46 8.93
C VAL A 125 -1.05 -2.56 7.80
N MET A 126 -2.34 -2.26 7.85
CA MET A 126 -2.96 -1.19 7.06
C MET A 126 -3.73 -0.22 7.97
N ILE A 127 -3.92 1.01 7.51
CA ILE A 127 -4.80 1.99 8.14
C ILE A 127 -5.72 2.54 7.06
N SER A 128 -7.03 2.41 7.25
CA SER A 128 -8.01 3.10 6.42
C SER A 128 -8.36 4.45 7.04
N ARG A 129 -8.56 5.47 6.20
CA ARG A 129 -9.03 6.80 6.60
C ARG A 129 -10.12 7.26 5.66
N SER A 130 -11.24 7.69 6.23
CA SER A 130 -12.36 8.29 5.52
C SER A 130 -13.02 9.37 6.38
N SER A 131 -14.12 9.96 5.90
CA SER A 131 -14.96 10.87 6.67
C SER A 131 -15.58 10.22 7.92
N ALA A 132 -15.78 8.89 7.91
CA ALA A 132 -16.31 8.13 9.04
C ALA A 132 -15.27 7.91 10.16
N GLY A 133 -13.98 8.06 9.86
CA GLY A 133 -12.90 7.97 10.85
C GLY A 133 -11.67 7.24 10.34
N ILE A 134 -10.90 6.71 11.29
CA ILE A 134 -9.63 6.03 11.05
C ILE A 134 -9.70 4.65 11.69
N CYS A 135 -9.39 3.61 10.94
CA CYS A 135 -9.35 2.23 11.44
C CYS A 135 -7.98 1.61 11.16
N SER A 136 -7.46 0.88 12.15
CA SER A 136 -6.20 0.14 12.02
C SER A 136 -6.49 -1.34 11.82
N HIS A 137 -5.99 -1.89 10.72
CA HIS A 137 -6.12 -3.28 10.32
C HIS A 137 -4.84 -4.02 10.66
N ARG A 138 -4.89 -4.78 11.76
CA ARG A 138 -3.79 -5.56 12.32
C ARG A 138 -3.86 -6.99 11.79
N TYR A 139 -2.71 -7.62 11.56
CA TYR A 139 -2.63 -8.94 10.91
C TYR A 139 -3.40 -8.98 9.59
N ALA A 140 -3.39 -7.86 8.86
CA ALA A 140 -4.25 -7.65 7.72
C ALA A 140 -4.03 -8.73 6.64
N LYS A 141 -5.14 -9.23 6.12
CA LYS A 141 -5.18 -10.18 5.01
C LYS A 141 -6.00 -9.62 3.86
N ILE A 142 -5.96 -10.35 2.75
CA ILE A 142 -6.76 -10.04 1.56
C ILE A 142 -8.25 -10.08 1.90
N GLU A 143 -8.69 -11.03 2.72
CA GLU A 143 -10.08 -11.13 3.15
C GLU A 143 -10.51 -9.89 3.97
N ASP A 144 -9.66 -9.44 4.89
CA ASP A 144 -9.94 -8.23 5.69
C ASP A 144 -10.02 -6.97 4.81
N ALA A 145 -9.19 -6.89 3.76
CA ALA A 145 -9.25 -5.80 2.79
C ALA A 145 -10.55 -5.81 2.00
N ASN A 146 -11.05 -6.99 1.60
CA ASN A 146 -12.34 -7.10 0.91
C ASN A 146 -13.51 -6.69 1.80
N GLU A 147 -13.56 -7.18 3.04
CA GLU A 147 -14.61 -6.82 4.01
C GLU A 147 -14.64 -5.31 4.28
N LEU A 148 -13.45 -4.69 4.43
CA LEU A 148 -13.33 -3.24 4.56
C LEU A 148 -13.94 -2.50 3.36
N LEU A 149 -13.60 -2.93 2.14
CA LEU A 149 -14.05 -2.26 0.91
C LEU A 149 -15.55 -2.47 0.67
N GLU A 150 -16.09 -3.64 1.00
CA GLU A 150 -17.53 -3.93 0.95
C GLU A 150 -18.32 -3.07 1.95
N ALA A 151 -17.83 -2.94 3.19
CA ALA A 151 -18.46 -2.08 4.18
C ALA A 151 -18.48 -0.60 3.74
N LEU A 152 -17.42 -0.14 3.07
CA LEU A 152 -17.32 1.23 2.58
C LEU A 152 -18.21 1.51 1.36
N ALA A 153 -18.52 0.51 0.55
CA ALA A 153 -19.45 0.65 -0.58
C ALA A 153 -20.92 0.82 -0.14
N GLN A 154 -21.25 0.50 1.11
CA GLN A 154 -22.60 0.60 1.67
C GLN A 154 -22.89 1.95 2.38
N ASP A 155 -21.84 2.73 2.65
CA ASP A 155 -21.91 4.03 3.34
C ASP A 155 -21.99 5.25 2.38
N GLY A 156 -21.99 5.02 1.06
CA GLY A 156 -22.11 6.03 0.00
C GLY A 156 -23.44 5.99 -0.73
#